data_AF-X0UGZ5-F1
#
_entry.id   AF-X0UGZ5-F1
#
_cell.length_a   1.000
_cell.length_b   1.000
_cell.length_c   1.000
_cell.angle_alpha   90.00
_cell.angle_beta   90.00
_cell.angle_gamma   90.00
#
_symmetry.space_group_name_H-M   'P 1'
#
loop_
_entity.id
_entity.type
_entity.pdbx_description
1 polymer ?
#
loop_
_entity_poly.entity_id
_entity_poly.type
_entity_poly.pdbx_seq_one_letter_code
_entity_poly.pdbx_strand_id
1 'polypeptide(L)'
;LTVNQNYRYAPDIQKIQEVIESGILGRIIQIRIAVHQFRRRWDWQTLIKYGGGILNNHGAHVVDWAMLLIDDPEPDVFCHMEATPLYAGDADSHVKLILRPQTGPLIDIELTHACAYPEDQWLVMGTQGSLS
;
A
#
# COMPACT_ATOMS: atom_id res chain seq x y z
N LEU A 1 8.40 -22.69 9.59
CA LEU A 1 7.29 -21.72 9.73
C LEU A 1 7.20 -20.94 8.42
N THR A 2 6.03 -20.85 7.80
CA THR A 2 5.80 -20.09 6.55
C THR A 2 4.63 -19.12 6.77
N VAL A 3 4.71 -17.93 6.17
CA VAL A 3 3.65 -16.90 6.22
C VAL A 3 2.98 -16.84 4.86
N ASN A 4 1.64 -16.82 4.83
CA ASN A 4 0.87 -16.82 3.59
C ASN A 4 0.75 -15.41 3.00
N GLN A 5 1.80 -14.94 2.31
CA GLN A 5 1.78 -13.73 1.47
C GLN A 5 1.42 -14.09 0.02
N ASN A 6 0.22 -14.62 -0.19
CA ASN A 6 -0.27 -15.07 -1.50
C ASN A 6 -0.31 -13.93 -2.55
N TYR A 7 -0.49 -12.69 -2.11
CA TYR A 7 -0.58 -11.53 -2.99
C TYR A 7 0.73 -11.21 -3.74
N ARG A 8 1.86 -11.81 -3.37
CA ARG A 8 3.11 -11.73 -4.17
C ARG A 8 2.98 -12.34 -5.56
N TYR A 9 1.99 -13.22 -5.77
CA TYR A 9 1.71 -13.86 -7.05
C TYR A 9 0.57 -13.18 -7.82
N ALA A 10 0.11 -12.00 -7.37
CA ALA A 10 -0.89 -11.25 -8.11
C ALA A 10 -0.28 -10.78 -9.46
N PRO A 11 -1.04 -10.85 -10.57
CA PRO A 11 -0.53 -10.43 -11.88
C PRO A 11 0.00 -8.99 -11.90
N ASP A 12 -0.64 -8.10 -11.13
CA ASP A 12 -0.32 -6.67 -11.12
C ASP A 12 1.10 -6.42 -10.58
N ILE A 13 1.44 -6.98 -9.41
CA ILE A 13 2.78 -6.80 -8.82
C ILE A 13 3.86 -7.43 -9.69
N GLN A 14 3.58 -8.60 -10.29
CA GLN A 14 4.51 -9.25 -11.21
C GLN A 14 4.77 -8.38 -12.44
N LYS A 15 3.73 -7.80 -13.02
CA LYS A 15 3.88 -6.93 -14.20
C LYS A 15 4.61 -5.64 -13.86
N ILE A 16 4.37 -5.08 -12.69
CA ILE A 16 5.06 -3.87 -12.21
C ILE A 16 6.55 -4.15 -12.02
N GLN A 17 6.91 -5.26 -11.38
CA GLN A 17 8.30 -5.69 -11.25
C GLN A 17 8.95 -5.86 -12.62
N GLU A 18 8.30 -6.56 -13.55
CA GLU A 18 8.80 -6.74 -14.93
C GLU A 18 9.06 -5.39 -15.63
N VAL A 19 8.13 -4.44 -15.52
CA VAL A 19 8.27 -3.11 -16.15
C VAL A 19 9.39 -2.30 -15.50
N ILE A 20 9.51 -2.32 -14.18
CA ILE A 20 10.59 -1.63 -13.45
C ILE A 20 11.95 -2.23 -13.83
N GLU A 21 12.06 -3.57 -13.82
CA GLU A 21 13.28 -4.30 -14.18
C GLU A 21 13.69 -4.09 -15.64
N SER A 22 12.72 -3.93 -16.55
CA SER A 22 13.01 -3.64 -17.96
C SER A 22 13.71 -2.30 -18.18
N GLY A 23 13.62 -1.37 -17.22
CA GLY A 23 14.19 -0.02 -17.31
C GLY A 23 13.49 0.91 -18.30
N ILE A 24 12.37 0.49 -18.91
CA ILE A 24 11.66 1.28 -19.94
C ILE A 24 11.15 2.64 -19.42
N LEU A 25 10.89 2.75 -18.12
CA LEU A 25 10.47 4.00 -17.47
C LEU A 25 11.67 4.84 -16.97
N GLY A 26 12.90 4.39 -17.20
CA GLY A 26 14.11 4.99 -16.67
C GLY A 26 14.23 4.81 -15.15
N ARG A 27 14.83 5.78 -14.45
CA ARG A 27 14.95 5.73 -12.98
C ARG A 27 13.59 6.01 -12.35
N ILE A 28 13.10 5.09 -11.53
CA ILE A 28 11.86 5.28 -10.77
C ILE A 28 12.07 6.31 -9.67
N ILE A 29 11.18 7.29 -9.61
CA ILE A 29 11.21 8.40 -8.65
C ILE A 29 10.27 8.08 -7.48
N GLN A 30 9.06 7.65 -7.79
CA GLN A 30 8.02 7.36 -6.80
C GLN A 30 7.06 6.29 -7.33
N ILE A 31 6.56 5.46 -6.41
CA ILE A 31 5.50 4.49 -6.65
C ILE A 31 4.37 4.83 -5.67
N ARG A 32 3.15 5.05 -6.19
CA ARG A 32 1.94 5.19 -5.38
C ARG A 32 1.13 3.90 -5.42
N ILE A 33 0.64 3.47 -4.26
CA ILE A 33 -0.27 2.33 -4.11
C ILE A 33 -1.54 2.82 -3.42
N ALA A 34 -2.66 2.79 -4.13
CA ALA A 34 -3.95 3.28 -3.66
C ALA A 34 -4.94 2.12 -3.48
N VAL A 35 -5.25 1.79 -2.23
CA VAL A 35 -6.33 0.87 -1.87
C VAL A 35 -7.53 1.69 -1.43
N HIS A 36 -8.28 2.17 -2.43
CA HIS A 36 -9.40 3.08 -2.24
C HIS A 36 -10.74 2.34 -2.34
N GLN A 37 -11.56 2.46 -1.30
CA GLN A 37 -12.94 1.99 -1.32
C GLN A 37 -13.83 2.99 -0.58
N PHE A 38 -15.14 2.91 -0.80
CA PHE A 38 -16.13 3.56 0.05
C PHE A 38 -17.00 2.51 0.74
N ARG A 39 -16.72 2.21 2.01
CA ARG A 39 -17.36 1.09 2.70
C ARG A 39 -17.49 1.33 4.20
N ARG A 40 -18.60 0.86 4.76
CA ARG A 40 -18.78 0.72 6.22
C ARG A 40 -18.51 -0.71 6.68
N ARG A 41 -18.03 -0.86 7.92
CA ARG A 41 -17.79 -2.16 8.57
C ARG A 41 -18.24 -2.16 10.03
N TRP A 42 -18.56 -3.34 10.54
CA TRP A 42 -19.08 -3.56 11.89
C TRP A 42 -18.71 -4.94 12.45
N ASP A 43 -17.69 -5.59 11.88
CA ASP A 43 -17.17 -6.88 12.30
C ASP A 43 -15.96 -6.73 13.24
N TRP A 44 -15.37 -7.85 13.66
CA TRP A 44 -14.23 -7.84 14.60
C TRP A 44 -13.04 -6.99 14.11
N GLN A 45 -12.90 -6.80 12.79
CA GLN A 45 -11.85 -5.99 12.17
C GLN A 45 -11.97 -4.50 12.49
N THR A 46 -13.11 -4.05 13.02
CA THR A 46 -13.26 -2.66 13.48
C THR A 46 -12.76 -2.45 14.91
N LEU A 47 -12.28 -3.50 15.58
CA LEU A 47 -11.94 -3.47 17.01
C LEU A 47 -10.43 -3.71 17.22
N ILE A 48 -9.75 -2.76 17.85
CA ILE A 48 -8.31 -2.84 18.13
C ILE A 48 -7.99 -4.07 19.00
N LYS A 49 -8.86 -4.41 19.95
CA LYS A 49 -8.66 -5.57 20.85
C LYS A 49 -8.51 -6.92 20.14
N TYR A 50 -8.92 -7.03 18.87
CA TYR A 50 -8.76 -8.22 18.05
C TYR A 50 -7.70 -8.07 16.94
N GLY A 51 -6.87 -7.02 17.01
CA GLY A 51 -5.93 -6.69 15.93
C GLY A 51 -6.62 -6.17 14.68
N GLY A 52 -7.78 -5.52 14.83
CA GLY A 52 -8.48 -4.87 13.73
C GLY A 52 -7.71 -3.69 13.12
N GLY A 53 -8.30 -3.06 12.11
CA GLY A 53 -7.71 -1.94 11.37
C GLY A 53 -7.48 -2.28 9.91
N ILE A 54 -7.60 -1.27 9.04
CA ILE A 54 -7.32 -1.45 7.62
C ILE A 54 -5.82 -1.72 7.39
N LEU A 55 -4.94 -1.15 8.23
CA LEU A 55 -3.50 -1.44 8.19
C LEU A 55 -3.21 -2.92 8.48
N ASN A 56 -3.81 -3.48 9.53
CA ASN A 56 -3.58 -4.87 9.92
C ASN A 56 -4.21 -5.88 8.96
N ASN A 57 -5.34 -5.53 8.34
CA ASN A 57 -6.05 -6.42 7.43
C ASN A 57 -5.51 -6.39 5.99
N HIS A 58 -5.53 -5.22 5.35
CA HIS A 58 -5.06 -5.07 3.95
C HIS A 58 -3.65 -4.50 3.88
N GLY A 59 -3.33 -3.55 4.78
CA GLY A 59 -2.05 -2.86 4.76
C GLY A 59 -0.86 -3.81 4.89
N ALA A 60 -0.98 -4.91 5.62
CA ALA A 60 0.07 -5.93 5.70
C ALA A 60 0.50 -6.49 4.33
N HIS A 61 -0.44 -6.68 3.40
CA HIS A 61 -0.13 -7.14 2.05
C HIS A 61 0.47 -6.02 1.19
N VAL A 62 -0.02 -4.79 1.35
CA VAL A 62 0.48 -3.63 0.58
C VAL A 62 1.89 -3.23 1.01
N VAL A 63 2.17 -3.29 2.32
CA VAL A 63 3.52 -3.08 2.86
C VAL A 63 4.45 -4.19 2.38
N ASP A 64 3.98 -5.45 2.32
CA ASP A 64 4.77 -6.55 1.75
C ASP A 64 5.14 -6.29 0.29
N TRP A 65 4.20 -5.81 -0.54
CA TRP A 65 4.50 -5.37 -1.90
C TRP A 65 5.49 -4.22 -1.95
N ALA A 66 5.34 -3.21 -1.10
CA ALA A 66 6.26 -2.09 -1.06
C ALA A 66 7.69 -2.53 -0.73
N MET A 67 7.86 -3.45 0.22
CA MET A 67 9.16 -4.03 0.57
C MET A 67 9.77 -4.87 -0.57
N LEU A 68 8.97 -5.39 -1.50
CA LEU A 68 9.49 -6.06 -2.71
C LEU A 68 9.98 -5.09 -3.78
N LEU A 69 9.63 -3.80 -3.68
CA LEU A 69 9.95 -2.76 -4.67
C LEU A 69 11.10 -1.85 -4.23
N ILE A 70 11.59 -2.02 -3.00
CA ILE A 70 12.74 -1.29 -2.45
C ILE A 70 13.81 -2.27 -2.00
N ASP A 71 15.07 -1.89 -2.18
CA ASP A 71 16.24 -2.64 -1.69
C ASP A 71 16.76 -1.98 -0.40
N ASP A 72 15.85 -1.78 0.55
CA ASP A 72 16.15 -1.22 1.87
C ASP A 72 15.29 -1.92 2.92
N PRO A 73 15.88 -2.70 3.85
CA PRO A 73 15.13 -3.39 4.88
C PRO A 73 14.59 -2.45 5.96
N GLU A 74 15.12 -1.24 6.11
CA GLU A 74 14.78 -0.28 7.16
C GLU A 74 14.59 1.15 6.59
N PRO A 75 13.59 1.38 5.72
CA PRO A 75 13.32 2.70 5.19
C PRO A 75 12.83 3.66 6.30
N ASP A 76 13.03 4.96 6.12
CA ASP A 76 12.38 5.98 6.94
C ASP A 76 10.85 5.89 6.72
N VAL A 77 10.09 5.78 7.80
CA VAL A 77 8.62 5.62 7.75
C VAL A 77 7.91 6.84 8.31
N PHE A 78 7.06 7.45 7.49
CA PHE A 78 5.98 8.31 7.96
C PHE A 78 4.68 7.54 7.94
N CYS A 79 3.91 7.62 9.03
CA CYS A 79 2.63 6.96 9.17
C CYS A 79 1.59 7.91 9.77
N HIS A 80 0.44 7.99 9.12
CA HIS A 80 -0.73 8.66 9.64
C HIS A 80 -1.92 7.69 9.57
N MET A 81 -2.64 7.55 10.67
CA MET A 81 -3.77 6.63 10.80
C MET A 81 -4.96 7.37 11.39
N GLU A 82 -6.16 7.11 10.86
CA GLU A 82 -7.40 7.70 11.34
C GLU A 82 -8.52 6.66 11.47
N ALA A 83 -9.12 6.63 12.65
CA ALA A 83 -10.38 5.94 12.89
C ALA A 83 -11.54 6.88 12.50
N THR A 84 -12.42 6.40 11.64
CA THR A 84 -13.56 7.20 11.15
C THR A 84 -14.89 6.49 11.47
N PRO A 85 -16.04 7.20 11.41
CA PRO A 85 -17.36 6.59 11.61
C PRO A 85 -17.75 5.52 10.58
N LEU A 86 -16.93 5.25 9.56
CA LEU A 86 -17.12 4.15 8.64
C LEU A 86 -16.90 2.79 9.31
N TYR A 87 -16.13 2.74 10.39
CA TYR A 87 -16.00 1.59 11.27
C TYR A 87 -16.88 1.77 12.49
N ALA A 88 -17.63 0.73 12.87
CA ALA A 88 -18.44 0.74 14.08
C ALA A 88 -17.62 0.54 15.37
N GLY A 89 -16.29 0.55 15.29
CA GLY A 89 -15.37 0.35 16.41
C GLY A 89 -14.23 1.37 16.42
N ASP A 90 -13.17 1.07 17.17
CA ASP A 90 -12.06 1.98 17.46
C ASP A 90 -10.85 1.85 16.54
N ALA A 91 -10.86 0.91 15.59
CA ALA A 91 -9.73 0.68 14.69
C ALA A 91 -9.66 1.66 13.51
N ASP A 92 -8.47 1.79 12.90
CA ASP A 92 -8.22 2.64 11.74
C ASP A 92 -9.00 2.18 10.50
N SER A 93 -9.50 3.16 9.76
CA SER A 93 -10.21 2.97 8.48
C SER A 93 -9.63 3.82 7.34
N HIS A 94 -8.67 4.69 7.67
CA HIS A 94 -7.85 5.45 6.75
C HIS A 94 -6.40 5.44 7.23
N VAL A 95 -5.47 5.20 6.32
CA VAL A 95 -4.03 5.11 6.59
C VAL A 95 -3.26 5.69 5.42
N LYS A 96 -2.29 6.55 5.74
CA LYS A 96 -1.27 7.05 4.82
C LYS A 96 0.10 6.61 5.32
N LEU A 97 0.86 5.94 4.46
CA LEU A 97 2.26 5.59 4.72
C LEU A 97 3.14 6.19 3.64
N ILE A 98 4.27 6.76 4.05
CA ILE A 98 5.35 7.09 3.13
C ILE A 98 6.58 6.32 3.59
N LEU A 99 7.12 5.48 2.71
CA LEU A 99 8.37 4.75 2.92
C LEU A 99 9.45 5.41 2.08
N ARG A 100 10.49 5.91 2.74
CA ARG A 100 11.63 6.52 2.08
C ARG A 100 12.87 5.65 2.32
N PRO A 101 13.26 4.83 1.32
CA PRO A 101 14.50 4.07 1.42
C PRO A 101 15.71 5.01 1.28
N GLN A 102 16.88 4.53 1.72
CA GLN A 102 18.17 5.20 1.49
C GLN A 102 18.49 5.32 0.00
N THR A 103 18.15 4.27 -0.77
CA THR A 103 18.32 4.22 -2.22
C THR A 103 17.08 3.62 -2.89
N GLY A 104 16.68 4.19 -4.03
CA GLY A 104 15.50 3.75 -4.78
C GLY A 104 14.34 4.76 -4.73
N PRO A 105 13.13 4.32 -5.12
CA PRO A 105 11.97 5.20 -5.22
C PRO A 105 11.32 5.46 -3.87
N LEU A 106 10.66 6.62 -3.73
CA LEU A 106 9.74 6.88 -2.63
C LEU A 106 8.49 5.99 -2.81
N ILE A 107 8.04 5.31 -1.76
CA ILE A 107 6.77 4.59 -1.80
C ILE A 107 5.72 5.37 -1.02
N ASP A 108 4.59 5.63 -1.68
CA ASP A 108 3.43 6.29 -1.09
C ASP A 108 2.26 5.30 -1.10
N ILE A 109 1.76 4.94 0.08
CA ILE A 109 0.66 3.99 0.25
C ILE A 109 -0.51 4.71 0.90
N GLU A 110 -1.69 4.55 0.31
CA GLU A 110 -2.95 5.02 0.87
C GLU A 110 -3.94 3.88 0.95
N LEU A 111 -4.44 3.60 2.15
CA LEU A 111 -5.52 2.66 2.38
C LEU A 111 -6.69 3.42 2.97
N THR A 112 -7.85 3.39 2.32
CA THR A 112 -9.00 4.16 2.78
C THR A 112 -10.32 3.49 2.45
N HIS A 113 -11.23 3.54 3.40
CA HIS A 113 -12.65 3.24 3.18
C HIS A 113 -13.50 4.51 2.99
N ALA A 114 -12.88 5.68 2.90
CA ALA A 114 -13.54 6.97 2.74
C ALA A 114 -13.55 7.51 1.29
N CYS A 115 -13.12 6.73 0.30
CA CYS A 115 -12.97 7.20 -1.08
C CYS A 115 -14.08 6.69 -1.99
N ALA A 116 -15.04 7.55 -2.32
CA ALA A 116 -16.16 7.25 -3.23
C ALA A 116 -15.78 7.22 -4.72
N TYR A 117 -14.66 7.84 -5.07
CA TYR A 117 -14.13 7.91 -6.43
C TYR A 117 -12.69 7.40 -6.42
N PRO A 118 -12.51 6.06 -6.46
CA PRO A 118 -11.19 5.46 -6.33
C PRO A 118 -10.27 5.88 -7.49
N GLU A 119 -8.98 5.99 -7.19
CA GLU A 119 -7.91 6.18 -8.17
C GLU A 119 -7.39 4.80 -8.61
N ASP A 120 -6.58 4.78 -9.66
CA ASP A 120 -5.87 3.58 -10.06
C ASP A 120 -5.02 3.05 -8.91
N GLN A 121 -5.00 1.73 -8.75
CA GLN A 121 -4.32 1.09 -7.62
C GLN A 121 -2.82 1.36 -7.64
N TRP A 122 -2.23 1.52 -8.83
CA TRP A 122 -0.81 1.73 -9.01
C TRP A 122 -0.56 3.00 -9.80
N LEU A 123 0.45 3.76 -9.40
CA LEU A 123 1.07 4.77 -10.24
C LEU A 123 2.58 4.72 -10.06
N VAL A 124 3.28 4.26 -11.08
CA VAL A 124 4.73 4.19 -11.13
C VAL A 124 5.24 5.36 -11.95
N MET A 125 6.06 6.22 -11.34
CA MET A 125 6.58 7.44 -11.96
C MET A 125 8.10 7.32 -12.15
N GLY A 126 8.55 7.36 -13.40
CA GLY A 126 9.96 7.30 -13.77
C GLY A 126 10.41 8.52 -14.58
N THR A 127 11.72 8.64 -14.80
CA THR A 127 12.32 9.75 -15.55
C THR A 127 11.99 9.74 -17.05
N GLN A 128 11.51 8.63 -17.59
CA GLN A 128 11.22 8.46 -19.02
C GLN A 128 9.76 8.06 -19.31
N GLY A 129 8.90 8.03 -18.29
CA GLY A 129 7.50 7.68 -18.46
C GLY A 129 6.82 7.30 -17.15
N SER A 130 5.56 6.94 -17.24
CA SER A 130 4.76 6.45 -16.11
C SER A 130 3.88 5.26 -16.51
N LEU A 131 3.52 4.43 -15.54
CA LEU A 131 2.56 3.34 -15.65
C LEU A 131 1.46 3.55 -14.61
N SER A 132 0.21 3.35 -15.02
CA SER A 132 -1.01 3.38 -14.20
C SER A 132 -1.88 2.20 -14.60
#